data_AF-A0A6M1LPA4-F1
#
_entry.id   AF-A0A6M1LPA4-F1
#
_cell.length_a   1.000
_cell.length_b   1.000
_cell.length_c   1.000
_cell.angle_alpha   90.00
_cell.angle_beta   90.00
_cell.angle_gamma   90.00
#
_symmetry.space_group_name_H-M   'P 1'
#
loop_
_entity.id
_entity.type
_entity.pdbx_description
1 polymer ?
#
loop_
_entity_poly.entity_id
_entity_poly.type
_entity_poly.pdbx_seq_one_letter_code
_entity_poly.pdbx_strand_id
1 'polypeptide(L)'
;MPEPIPLRRPWHGASDKPETPAVAALRAQRAEVDALLAFRHAPDGEAKAIAWWRLHALRQARAALLGAEEAARLTALPAPPEGALGPLQKLRLRLGWLDLARARPPAKIAKRLGAA
;
A
#
# COMPACT_ATOMS: atom_id res chain seq x y z
N MET A 1 19.67 -29.61 -43.92
CA MET A 1 18.82 -29.58 -42.72
C MET A 1 19.47 -28.59 -41.75
N PRO A 2 18.91 -27.39 -41.52
CA PRO A 2 19.51 -26.48 -40.55
C PRO A 2 19.36 -27.05 -39.14
N GLU A 3 20.43 -26.99 -38.33
CA GLU A 3 20.41 -27.45 -36.96
C GLU A 3 19.40 -26.66 -36.10
N PRO A 4 18.70 -27.32 -35.16
CA PRO A 4 17.80 -26.62 -34.26
C PRO A 4 18.61 -25.70 -33.32
N ILE A 5 18.28 -24.41 -33.35
CA ILE A 5 18.81 -23.41 -32.42
C ILE A 5 18.45 -23.88 -30.99
N PRO A 6 19.42 -24.02 -30.06
CA PRO A 6 19.11 -24.39 -28.69
C PRO A 6 18.24 -23.31 -28.08
N LEU A 7 16.98 -23.65 -27.80
CA LEU A 7 16.04 -22.77 -27.12
C LEU A 7 16.68 -22.33 -25.80
N ARG A 8 16.97 -21.03 -25.68
CA ARG A 8 17.39 -20.39 -24.44
C ARG A 8 16.48 -20.91 -23.32
N ARG A 9 17.09 -21.36 -22.23
CA ARG A 9 16.43 -21.83 -21.00
C ARG A 9 15.16 -21.01 -20.73
N PRO A 10 14.05 -21.63 -20.26
CA PRO A 10 12.85 -20.88 -19.90
C PRO A 10 13.25 -19.76 -18.94
N TRP A 11 12.71 -18.56 -19.21
CA TRP A 11 13.11 -17.28 -18.64
C TRP A 11 12.74 -17.11 -17.15
N HIS A 12 12.72 -18.20 -16.37
CA HIS A 12 12.23 -18.22 -15.00
C HIS A 12 13.09 -19.15 -14.14
N GLY A 13 14.14 -18.58 -13.56
CA GLY A 13 14.96 -19.22 -12.51
C GLY A 13 14.68 -18.67 -11.10
N ALA A 14 13.86 -17.64 -10.97
CA ALA A 14 13.38 -17.20 -9.66
C ALA A 14 12.22 -18.10 -9.26
N SER A 15 12.35 -18.79 -8.14
CA SER A 15 11.25 -19.57 -7.58
C SER A 15 10.13 -18.59 -7.20
N ASP A 16 9.03 -18.59 -7.96
CA ASP A 16 7.79 -17.81 -7.73
C ASP A 16 7.03 -18.24 -6.46
N LYS A 17 7.73 -18.89 -5.55
CA LYS A 17 7.23 -19.29 -4.25
C LYS A 17 6.73 -18.06 -3.51
N PRO A 18 5.48 -18.06 -3.05
CA PRO A 18 4.87 -16.91 -2.38
C PRO A 18 5.63 -16.48 -1.11
N GLU A 19 6.31 -17.42 -0.47
CA GLU A 19 7.16 -17.21 0.70
C GLU A 19 8.52 -16.56 0.41
N THR A 20 8.95 -16.48 -0.86
CA THR A 20 10.20 -15.80 -1.22
C THR A 20 10.08 -14.31 -0.89
N PRO A 21 10.97 -13.71 -0.05
CA PRO A 21 10.85 -12.31 0.36
C PRO A 21 10.77 -11.32 -0.79
N ALA A 22 11.51 -11.56 -1.88
CA ALA A 22 11.45 -10.75 -3.10
C ALA A 22 10.08 -10.79 -3.78
N VAL A 23 9.43 -11.97 -3.82
CA VAL A 23 8.08 -12.15 -4.39
C VAL A 23 7.04 -11.45 -3.51
N ALA A 24 7.17 -11.55 -2.19
CA ALA A 24 6.29 -10.85 -1.24
C ALA A 24 6.39 -9.33 -1.39
N ALA A 25 7.61 -8.78 -1.52
CA ALA A 25 7.84 -7.36 -1.75
C ALA A 25 7.23 -6.86 -3.07
N LEU A 26 7.37 -7.64 -4.15
CA LEU A 26 6.76 -7.33 -5.46
C LEU A 26 5.23 -7.34 -5.40
N ARG A 27 4.63 -8.31 -4.70
CA ARG A 27 3.17 -8.37 -4.52
C ARG A 27 2.66 -7.20 -3.68
N ALA A 28 3.37 -6.84 -2.62
CA ALA A 28 3.03 -5.67 -1.81
C ALA A 28 3.11 -4.38 -2.62
N GLN A 29 4.15 -4.21 -3.45
CA GLN A 29 4.27 -3.07 -4.36
C GLN A 29 3.12 -3.03 -5.37
N ARG A 30 2.76 -4.16 -6.00
CA ARG A 30 1.65 -4.22 -6.95
C ARG A 30 0.32 -3.85 -6.29
N ALA A 31 0.02 -4.44 -5.13
CA ALA A 31 -1.18 -4.13 -4.38
C ALA A 31 -1.26 -2.63 -4.02
N GLU A 32 -0.13 -2.02 -3.65
CA GLU A 32 -0.06 -0.59 -3.36
C GLU A 32 -0.35 0.26 -4.61
N VAL A 33 0.20 -0.10 -5.78
CA VAL A 33 -0.08 0.60 -7.04
C VAL A 33 -1.56 0.49 -7.41
N ASP A 34 -2.14 -0.70 -7.30
CA ASP A 34 -3.56 -0.92 -7.58
C ASP A 34 -4.45 -0.11 -6.61
N ALA A 35 -4.07 -0.03 -5.33
CA ALA A 35 -4.77 0.80 -4.35
C ALA A 35 -4.61 2.31 -4.61
N LEU A 36 -3.46 2.74 -5.11
CA LEU A 36 -3.23 4.14 -5.51
C LEU A 36 -4.10 4.52 -6.71
N LEU A 37 -4.22 3.63 -7.71
CA LEU A 37 -5.13 3.82 -8.83
C LEU A 37 -6.59 3.85 -8.35
N ALA A 38 -6.98 2.92 -7.48
CA ALA A 38 -8.32 2.91 -6.89
C ALA A 38 -8.62 4.21 -6.12
N PHE A 39 -7.66 4.75 -5.37
CA PHE A 39 -7.79 6.04 -4.69
C PHE A 39 -7.95 7.20 -5.68
N ARG A 40 -7.16 7.23 -6.75
CA ARG A 40 -7.23 8.28 -7.79
C ARG A 40 -8.56 8.30 -8.52
N HIS A 41 -9.17 7.14 -8.72
CA HIS A 41 -10.45 6.99 -9.42
C HIS A 41 -11.67 6.89 -8.50
N ALA A 42 -11.48 6.90 -7.18
CA ALA A 42 -12.58 6.84 -6.24
C ALA A 42 -13.41 8.15 -6.28
N PRO A 43 -14.75 8.06 -6.21
CA PRO A 43 -15.59 9.24 -6.08
C PRO A 43 -15.32 9.93 -4.74
N ASP A 44 -15.42 11.26 -4.73
CA ASP A 44 -15.19 12.07 -3.53
C ASP A 44 -16.14 11.69 -2.38
N GLY A 45 -15.71 11.99 -1.15
CA GLY A 45 -16.42 11.61 0.07
C GLY A 45 -15.95 10.28 0.67
N GLU A 46 -16.90 9.48 1.19
CA GLU A 46 -16.58 8.28 2.00
C GLU A 46 -15.83 7.21 1.20
N ALA A 47 -16.12 7.05 -0.09
CA ALA A 47 -15.43 6.08 -0.94
C ALA A 47 -13.94 6.41 -1.10
N LYS A 48 -13.60 7.69 -1.32
CA LYS A 48 -12.21 8.16 -1.40
C LYS A 48 -11.49 8.02 -0.06
N ALA A 49 -12.18 8.27 1.06
CA ALA A 49 -11.64 8.04 2.39
C ALA A 49 -11.31 6.56 2.64
N ILE A 50 -12.21 5.65 2.27
CA ILE A 50 -11.97 4.19 2.37
C ILE A 50 -10.79 3.78 1.48
N ALA A 51 -10.75 4.23 0.24
CA ALA A 51 -9.67 3.92 -0.69
C ALA A 51 -8.30 4.43 -0.18
N TRP A 52 -8.28 5.64 0.40
CA TRP A 52 -7.09 6.19 1.03
C TRP A 52 -6.60 5.33 2.21
N TRP A 53 -7.50 4.89 3.10
CA TRP A 53 -7.13 4.03 4.22
C TRP A 53 -6.66 2.64 3.79
N ARG A 54 -7.18 2.09 2.68
CA ARG A 54 -6.67 0.84 2.08
C ARG A 54 -5.25 1.03 1.55
N LEU A 55 -5.00 2.10 0.80
CA LEU A 55 -3.67 2.46 0.33
C LEU A 55 -2.68 2.63 1.50
N HIS A 56 -3.13 3.31 2.56
CA HIS A 56 -2.34 3.56 3.76
C HIS A 56 -1.95 2.27 4.48
N ALA A 57 -2.89 1.33 4.66
CA ALA A 57 -2.62 0.03 5.26
C ALA A 57 -1.62 -0.79 4.42
N LEU A 58 -1.75 -0.78 3.09
CA LEU A 58 -0.81 -1.46 2.19
C LEU A 58 0.58 -0.83 2.24
N ARG A 59 0.67 0.50 2.36
CA ARG A 59 1.95 1.18 2.56
C ARG A 59 2.61 0.76 3.88
N GLN A 60 1.85 0.67 4.97
CA GLN A 60 2.37 0.19 6.24
C GLN A 60 2.88 -1.24 6.14
N ALA A 61 2.10 -2.14 5.50
CA ALA A 61 2.51 -3.52 5.29
C ALA A 61 3.78 -3.62 4.44
N ARG A 62 3.88 -2.84 3.35
CA ARG A 62 5.07 -2.78 2.50
C ARG A 62 6.28 -2.23 3.26
N ALA A 63 6.10 -1.16 4.04
CA ALA A 63 7.17 -0.60 4.85
C ALA A 63 7.68 -1.58 5.91
N ALA A 64 6.82 -2.45 6.46
CA ALA A 64 7.22 -3.51 7.38
C ALA A 64 8.00 -4.66 6.71
N LEU A 65 7.80 -4.89 5.40
CA LEU A 65 8.56 -5.85 4.60
C LEU A 65 9.92 -5.30 4.13
N LEU A 66 10.05 -3.98 4.10
CA LEU A 66 11.26 -3.29 3.66
C LEU A 66 12.16 -2.97 4.85
N GLY A 67 13.47 -2.94 4.64
CA GLY A 67 14.40 -2.40 5.62
C GLY A 67 14.16 -0.90 5.85
N ALA A 68 14.68 -0.35 6.94
CA ALA A 68 14.49 1.07 7.28
C ALA A 68 14.99 2.01 6.17
N GLU A 69 16.10 1.65 5.49
CA GLU A 69 16.65 2.44 4.38
C GLU A 69 15.79 2.40 3.11
N GLU A 70 15.26 1.23 2.74
CA GLU A 70 14.32 1.11 1.63
C GLU A 70 12.99 1.80 1.94
N ALA A 71 12.49 1.67 3.16
CA ALA A 71 11.25 2.31 3.59
C ALA A 71 11.36 3.85 3.54
N ALA A 72 12.52 4.41 3.90
CA ALA A 72 12.77 5.85 3.84
C ALA A 72 12.79 6.41 2.40
N ARG A 73 13.09 5.57 1.40
CA ARG A 73 13.09 5.93 -0.02
C ARG A 73 11.71 5.88 -0.66
N LEU A 74 10.69 5.40 0.05
CA LEU A 74 9.34 5.34 -0.50
C LEU A 74 8.74 6.74 -0.68
N THR A 75 8.15 7.00 -1.85
CA THR A 75 7.45 8.26 -2.12
C THR A 75 6.37 8.54 -1.10
N ALA A 76 6.25 9.78 -0.62
CA ALA A 76 5.21 10.15 0.33
C ALA A 76 3.81 9.77 -0.16
N LEU A 77 2.95 9.31 0.76
CA LEU A 77 1.54 9.05 0.44
C LEU A 77 0.82 10.37 0.12
N PRO A 78 -0.23 10.32 -0.73
CA PRO A 78 -1.09 11.47 -0.93
C PRO A 78 -1.71 11.91 0.40
N ALA A 79 -1.95 13.21 0.53
CA ALA A 79 -2.60 13.77 1.71
C ALA A 79 -3.99 13.11 1.94
N PRO A 80 -4.42 12.94 3.20
CA PRO A 80 -5.72 12.36 3.50
C PRO A 80 -6.84 13.22 2.91
N PRO A 81 -7.79 12.64 2.18
CA PRO A 81 -8.92 13.39 1.62
C PRO A 81 -9.87 13.84 2.73
N GLU A 82 -10.79 14.73 2.37
CA GLU A 82 -11.82 15.18 3.30
C GLU A 82 -12.67 13.99 3.80
N GLY A 83 -12.96 13.97 5.10
CA GLY A 83 -13.68 12.87 5.75
C GLY A 83 -12.83 11.62 6.07
N ALA A 84 -11.57 11.54 5.64
CA ALA A 84 -10.69 10.42 6.01
C ALA A 84 -10.28 10.43 7.49
N LEU A 85 -10.09 11.62 8.05
CA LEU A 85 -9.73 11.81 9.46
C LEU A 85 -10.94 12.27 10.27
N GLY A 86 -11.12 11.67 11.45
CA GLY A 86 -12.10 12.14 12.44
C GLY A 86 -11.69 13.48 13.07
N PRO A 87 -12.63 14.22 13.71
CA PRO A 87 -12.34 15.54 14.30
C PRO A 87 -11.16 15.52 15.29
N LEU A 88 -11.12 14.51 16.18
CA LEU A 88 -10.03 14.35 17.15
C LEU A 88 -8.69 14.03 16.47
N GLN A 89 -8.70 13.25 15.39
CA GLN A 89 -7.48 12.94 14.64
C GLN A 89 -6.95 14.16 13.91
N LYS A 90 -7.83 14.99 13.33
CA LYS A 90 -7.46 16.28 12.74
C LYS A 90 -6.82 17.19 13.79
N LEU A 91 -7.39 17.26 14.99
CA LEU A 91 -6.82 18.03 16.10
C LEU A 91 -5.44 17.52 16.50
N ARG A 92 -5.30 16.20 16.71
CA ARG A 92 -4.02 15.59 17.08
C ARG A 92 -2.96 15.76 16.00
N LEU A 93 -3.34 15.72 14.72
CA LEU A 93 -2.44 16.01 13.60
C LEU A 93 -1.94 17.45 13.66
N ARG A 94 -2.82 18.42 13.92
CA ARG A 94 -2.43 19.84 14.06
C ARG A 94 -1.51 20.08 15.25
N LEU A 95 -1.69 19.34 16.35
CA LEU A 95 -0.86 19.42 17.54
C LEU A 95 0.45 18.63 17.44
N GLY A 96 0.71 17.93 16.32
CA GLY A 96 1.89 17.08 16.14
C GLY A 96 1.86 15.78 16.96
N TRP A 97 0.71 15.42 17.55
CA TRP A 97 0.52 14.24 18.41
C TRP A 97 0.04 13.00 17.65
N LEU A 98 -0.08 13.10 16.33
CA LEU A 98 -0.46 12.01 15.45
C LEU A 98 0.56 11.89 14.31
N ASP A 99 1.31 10.79 14.31
CA ASP A 99 2.08 10.37 13.16
C ASP A 99 1.13 9.73 12.13
N LEU A 100 0.98 10.37 10.97
CA LEU A 100 0.17 9.84 9.89
C LEU A 100 0.71 8.50 9.39
N ALA A 101 2.01 8.23 9.44
CA ALA A 101 2.57 6.97 8.94
C ALA A 101 2.06 5.75 9.74
N ARG A 102 1.68 5.95 11.01
CA ARG A 102 1.21 4.90 11.93
C ARG A 102 -0.25 5.07 12.35
N ALA A 103 -0.95 6.04 11.76
CA ALA A 103 -2.32 6.33 12.13
C ALA A 103 -3.25 5.15 11.82
N ARG A 104 -4.33 5.04 12.60
CA ARG A 104 -5.40 4.05 12.39
C ARG A 104 -6.68 4.74 11.88
N PRO A 105 -7.51 4.04 11.10
CA PRO A 105 -8.78 4.60 10.63
C PRO A 105 -9.71 4.96 11.80
N PRO A 106 -10.56 5.99 11.65
CA PRO A 106 -11.70 6.21 12.54
C PRO A 106 -12.59 4.97 12.60
N ALA A 107 -13.25 4.72 13.74
CA ALA A 107 -14.07 3.53 13.96
C ALA A 107 -15.11 3.27 12.85
N LYS A 108 -15.77 4.33 12.35
CA LYS A 108 -16.73 4.24 11.23
C LYS A 108 -16.07 3.62 9.98
N ILE A 109 -14.86 4.07 9.64
CA ILE A 109 -14.13 3.59 8.48
C ILE A 109 -13.55 2.18 8.75
N ALA A 110 -13.02 1.94 9.96
CA ALA A 110 -12.49 0.63 10.37
C ALA A 110 -13.53 -0.49 10.18
N LYS A 111 -14.78 -0.24 10.61
CA LYS A 111 -15.91 -1.15 10.41
C LYS A 111 -16.18 -1.46 8.93
N ARG A 112 -16.02 -0.46 8.04
CA ARG A 112 -16.19 -0.62 6.59
C ARG A 112 -15.03 -1.32 5.91
N LEU A 113 -13.84 -1.27 6.52
CA LEU A 113 -12.65 -1.98 6.04
C LEU A 113 -12.66 -3.46 6.45
N GLY A 114 -13.55 -3.88 7.34
CA GLY A 114 -13.53 -5.23 7.91
C GLY A 114 -12.45 -5.42 8.98
N ALA A 115 -11.85 -4.32 9.46
CA ALA A 115 -10.95 -4.30 10.59
C ALA A 115 -11.79 -4.09 11.87
N ALA A 116 -12.29 -5.19 12.43
CA ALA A 116 -12.91 -5.24 13.75
C ALA A 116 -11.86 -5.68 14.77
#